data_AF-A0AAJ2MIE1-F1
#
_entry.id   AF-A0AAJ2MIE1-F1
#
_cell.length_a   1.000
_cell.length_b   1.000
_cell.length_c   1.000
_cell.angle_alpha   90.00
_cell.angle_beta   90.00
_cell.angle_gamma   90.00
#
_symmetry.space_group_name_H-M   'P 1'
#
loop_
_entity.id
_entity.type
_entity.pdbx_description
1 polymer ?
#
loop_
_entity_poly.entity_id
_entity_poly.type
_entity_poly.pdbx_seq_one_letter_code
_entity_poly.pdbx_strand_id
1 'polypeptide(L)'
;MPLPDNPDPADPFVIDLHHHRPHPILLTDILDLYFAAIWLTADELTQIGSPPEDRRRPGEHNHDGLPRHAWNHDDPPMLVRLTPRRNDPNAGIAPVERDTTTDTPYLSTWGDGDHHDWANRLQWFNHLGGTIFPSQWIPDGLTPYYLDLIELPGMNIGTGTLQYDLESNVFDWACM
;
A
#
# COMPACT_ATOMS: atom_id res chain seq x y z
N MET A 1 8.60 12.44 -13.77
CA MET A 1 8.75 12.82 -15.20
C MET A 1 9.39 14.21 -15.26
N PRO A 2 10.50 14.41 -15.98
CA PRO A 2 11.04 15.76 -16.16
C PRO A 2 10.05 16.61 -16.96
N LEU A 3 9.89 17.88 -16.56
CA LEU A 3 9.12 18.85 -17.32
C LEU A 3 9.78 19.08 -18.69
N PRO A 4 8.99 19.38 -19.74
CA PRO A 4 9.57 19.85 -21.00
C PRO A 4 10.40 21.12 -20.77
N ASP A 5 11.42 21.35 -21.61
CA ASP A 5 12.37 22.47 -21.48
C ASP A 5 11.71 23.86 -21.46
N ASN A 6 10.46 23.97 -21.90
CA ASN A 6 9.67 25.21 -21.84
C ASN A 6 8.17 24.88 -21.68
N PRO A 7 7.68 24.62 -20.44
CA PRO A 7 6.29 24.25 -20.21
C PRO A 7 5.37 25.45 -20.47
N ASP A 8 4.21 25.21 -21.10
CA ASP A 8 3.16 26.23 -21.21
C ASP A 8 2.66 26.58 -19.79
N PRO A 9 2.84 27.83 -19.31
CA PRO A 9 2.41 28.20 -17.96
C PRO A 9 0.88 28.20 -17.79
N ALA A 10 0.12 28.15 -18.89
CA ALA A 10 -1.34 27.98 -18.88
C ALA A 10 -1.78 26.51 -18.99
N ASP A 11 -0.85 25.56 -19.02
CA ASP A 11 -1.14 24.14 -19.00
C ASP A 11 -1.70 23.74 -17.61
N PRO A 12 -2.87 23.07 -17.53
CA PRO A 12 -3.47 22.64 -16.27
C PRO A 12 -2.52 21.82 -15.38
N PHE A 13 -1.72 20.92 -15.97
CA PHE A 13 -0.75 20.11 -15.22
C PHE A 13 0.37 20.98 -14.63
N VAL A 14 0.87 21.96 -15.38
CA VAL A 14 1.93 22.87 -14.91
C VAL A 14 1.40 23.73 -13.76
N ILE A 15 0.16 24.19 -13.87
CA ILE A 15 -0.51 24.95 -12.82
C ILE A 15 -0.68 24.10 -11.54
N ASP A 16 -1.18 22.87 -11.66
CA ASP A 16 -1.34 21.96 -10.51
C ASP A 16 0.00 21.59 -9.89
N LEU A 17 1.03 21.39 -10.73
CA LEU A 17 2.39 21.18 -10.26
C LEU A 17 2.93 22.39 -9.51
N HIS A 18 2.59 23.62 -9.87
CA HIS A 18 2.98 24.81 -9.09
C HIS A 18 2.22 24.94 -7.76
N HIS A 19 1.02 24.39 -7.67
CA HIS A 19 0.19 24.41 -6.47
C HIS A 19 0.35 23.16 -5.60
N HIS A 20 1.12 22.18 -6.06
CA HIS A 20 1.34 20.96 -5.31
C HIS A 20 1.92 21.28 -3.93
N ARG A 21 1.43 20.55 -2.94
CA ARG A 21 2.04 20.52 -1.62
C ARG A 21 2.69 19.16 -1.48
N PRO A 22 3.95 19.09 -1.00
CA PRO A 22 4.56 17.82 -0.67
C PRO A 22 3.65 17.03 0.27
N HIS A 23 3.39 15.78 -0.10
CA HIS A 23 2.64 14.89 0.77
C HIS A 23 3.49 14.53 2.00
N PRO A 24 2.94 14.56 3.23
CA PRO A 24 3.73 14.30 4.43
C PRO A 24 4.34 12.88 4.45
N ILE A 25 3.65 11.92 3.83
CA ILE A 25 4.14 10.55 3.66
C ILE A 25 4.00 10.18 2.19
N LEU A 26 5.09 10.31 1.45
CA LEU A 26 5.22 9.84 0.07
C LEU A 26 6.04 8.55 0.09
N LEU A 27 5.48 7.50 -0.49
CA LEU A 27 6.03 6.15 -0.52
C LEU A 27 6.31 5.80 -1.98
N THR A 28 7.31 4.94 -2.20
CA THR A 28 7.68 4.46 -3.53
C THR A 28 7.91 2.96 -3.46
N ASP A 29 7.42 2.23 -4.47
CA ASP A 29 7.69 0.80 -4.60
C ASP A 29 8.93 0.54 -5.48
N ILE A 30 9.25 -0.75 -5.67
CA ILE A 30 10.35 -1.22 -6.53
C ILE A 30 10.17 -0.91 -8.02
N LEU A 31 8.96 -0.52 -8.45
CA LEU A 31 8.63 -0.13 -9.82
C LEU A 31 8.64 1.39 -10.02
N ASP A 32 9.12 2.15 -9.03
CA ASP A 32 9.09 3.61 -8.99
C ASP A 32 7.66 4.19 -9.06
N LEU A 33 6.64 3.43 -8.67
CA LEU A 33 5.29 3.94 -8.50
C LEU A 33 5.17 4.68 -7.17
N TYR A 34 4.41 5.77 -7.18
CA TYR A 34 4.24 6.64 -6.03
C TYR A 34 2.93 6.36 -5.30
N PHE A 35 3.02 6.23 -3.98
CA PHE A 35 1.89 6.05 -3.08
C PHE A 35 1.92 7.12 -1.99
N ALA A 36 0.77 7.36 -1.38
CA ALA A 36 0.64 8.34 -0.32
C ALA A 36 -0.22 7.76 0.81
N ALA A 37 0.24 7.94 2.05
CA ALA A 37 -0.49 7.53 3.24
C ALA A 37 -0.95 8.75 4.03
N ILE A 38 -2.26 8.89 4.23
CA ILE A 38 -2.85 9.97 5.03
C ILE A 38 -3.39 9.38 6.32
N TRP A 39 -2.83 9.81 7.44
CA TRP A 39 -3.35 9.51 8.76
C TRP A 39 -4.41 10.54 9.13
N LEU A 40 -5.65 10.07 9.25
CA LEU A 40 -6.78 10.90 9.66
C LEU A 40 -7.40 10.34 10.93
N THR A 41 -7.72 11.22 11.86
CA THR A 41 -8.67 10.92 12.93
C THR A 41 -10.07 10.71 12.34
N ALA A 42 -10.99 10.12 13.12
CA ALA A 42 -12.38 9.96 12.70
C ALA A 42 -13.03 11.32 12.38
N ASP A 43 -12.73 12.35 13.18
CA ASP A 43 -13.23 13.71 12.96
C ASP A 43 -12.69 14.28 11.64
N GLU A 44 -11.38 14.20 11.39
CA GLU A 44 -10.77 14.66 10.13
C GLU A 44 -11.33 13.91 8.91
N LEU A 45 -11.55 12.60 9.01
CA LEU A 45 -12.16 11.80 7.94
C LEU A 45 -13.57 12.29 7.61
N THR A 46 -14.36 12.69 8.60
CA THR A 46 -15.71 13.25 8.38
C THR A 46 -15.71 14.69 7.87
N GLN A 47 -14.58 15.39 8.02
CA GLN A 47 -14.41 16.78 7.58
C GLN A 47 -13.72 16.90 6.21
N ILE A 48 -13.42 15.77 5.54
CA ILE A 48 -12.85 15.81 4.19
C ILE A 48 -13.79 16.61 3.28
N GLY A 49 -13.28 17.73 2.78
CA GLY A 49 -14.01 18.63 1.89
C GLY A 49 -14.05 18.12 0.44
N SER A 50 -14.64 18.93 -0.42
CA SER A 50 -14.57 18.68 -1.86
C SER A 50 -13.11 18.72 -2.34
N PRO A 51 -12.74 17.88 -3.33
CA PRO A 51 -11.44 18.01 -3.98
C PRO A 51 -11.28 19.41 -4.59
N PRO A 52 -10.04 19.85 -4.87
CA PRO A 52 -9.79 21.06 -5.64
C PRO A 52 -10.58 21.07 -6.97
N GLU A 53 -10.91 22.27 -7.46
CA GLU A 53 -11.53 22.44 -8.77
C GLU A 53 -10.68 21.79 -9.86
N ASP A 54 -11.32 20.98 -10.72
CA ASP A 54 -10.68 20.36 -11.88
C ASP A 54 -10.34 21.44 -12.91
N ARG A 55 -9.04 21.63 -13.19
CA ARG A 55 -8.53 22.68 -14.08
C ARG A 55 -8.37 22.23 -15.53
N ARG A 56 -8.63 20.95 -15.82
CA ARG A 56 -8.48 20.38 -17.16
C ARG A 56 -9.50 20.96 -18.13
N ARG A 57 -9.14 21.01 -19.41
CA ARG A 57 -9.96 21.63 -20.46
C ARG A 57 -11.13 20.69 -20.83
N PRO A 58 -12.27 21.23 -21.30
CA PRO A 58 -13.38 20.39 -21.76
C PRO A 58 -12.93 19.35 -22.80
N GLY A 59 -13.24 18.08 -22.56
CA GLY A 59 -12.82 16.95 -23.42
C GLY A 59 -11.54 16.25 -22.98
N GLU A 60 -10.78 16.82 -22.03
CA GLU A 60 -9.67 16.12 -21.35
C GLU A 60 -10.18 15.20 -20.21
N HIS A 61 -11.49 15.18 -19.96
CA HIS A 61 -12.17 14.24 -19.07
C HIS A 61 -12.41 12.86 -19.68
N ASN A 62 -11.92 12.59 -20.91
CA ASN A 62 -12.30 11.39 -21.62
C ASN A 62 -11.91 10.17 -20.79
N HIS A 63 -12.94 9.47 -20.33
CA HIS A 63 -12.90 8.10 -19.87
C HIS A 63 -12.58 7.26 -21.11
N ASP A 64 -11.31 7.23 -21.48
CA ASP A 64 -10.73 6.54 -22.62
C ASP A 64 -10.69 5.01 -22.41
N GLY A 65 -11.60 4.49 -21.57
CA GLY A 65 -11.64 3.10 -21.12
C GLY A 65 -10.43 2.72 -20.25
N LEU A 66 -9.64 3.70 -19.81
CA LEU A 66 -8.51 3.49 -18.92
C LEU A 66 -8.99 3.14 -17.49
N PRO A 67 -8.17 2.39 -16.72
CA PRO A 67 -8.51 1.97 -15.37
C PRO A 67 -8.73 3.14 -14.40
N ARG A 68 -9.21 2.82 -13.19
CA ARG A 68 -9.45 3.76 -12.07
C ARG A 68 -8.29 4.73 -11.92
N HIS A 69 -8.58 6.03 -11.88
CA HIS A 69 -7.61 7.09 -11.66
C HIS A 69 -8.17 8.11 -10.66
N ALA A 70 -7.31 8.99 -10.13
CA ALA A 70 -7.66 9.97 -9.09
C ALA A 70 -8.78 10.98 -9.46
N TRP A 71 -9.22 10.95 -10.72
CA TRP A 71 -10.27 11.81 -11.27
C TRP A 71 -11.54 11.04 -11.66
N ASN A 72 -11.55 9.73 -11.41
CA ASN A 72 -12.72 8.90 -11.52
C ASN A 72 -13.35 8.79 -10.12
N HIS A 73 -14.62 9.19 -9.99
CA HIS A 73 -15.39 9.14 -8.75
C HIS A 73 -16.49 8.07 -8.78
N ASP A 74 -16.47 7.20 -9.79
CA ASP A 74 -17.48 6.15 -9.98
C ASP A 74 -17.40 5.07 -8.89
N ASP A 75 -16.29 5.00 -8.16
CA ASP A 75 -16.05 4.02 -7.12
C ASP A 75 -16.26 4.58 -5.71
N PRO A 76 -17.12 3.96 -4.89
CA PRO A 76 -17.30 4.38 -3.51
C PRO A 76 -16.05 4.04 -2.68
N PRO A 77 -15.78 4.79 -1.59
CA PRO A 77 -14.80 4.39 -0.59
C PRO A 77 -15.07 2.98 -0.09
N MET A 78 -14.00 2.22 0.12
CA MET A 78 -14.07 0.83 0.54
C MET A 78 -13.46 0.63 1.92
N LEU A 79 -14.14 -0.16 2.74
CA LEU A 79 -13.62 -0.59 4.04
C LEU A 79 -12.80 -1.86 3.88
N VAL A 80 -11.54 -1.81 4.33
CA VAL A 80 -10.65 -2.97 4.41
C VAL A 80 -10.74 -3.53 5.83
N ARG A 81 -11.21 -4.77 5.95
CA ARG A 81 -11.29 -5.44 7.25
C ARG A 81 -9.95 -6.06 7.61
N LEU A 82 -9.37 -5.65 8.74
CA LEU A 82 -8.22 -6.33 9.34
C LEU A 82 -8.69 -7.50 10.22
N THR A 83 -8.03 -8.64 10.06
CA THR A 83 -8.28 -9.86 10.81
C THR A 83 -7.33 -9.93 12.00
N PRO A 84 -7.85 -10.04 13.24
CA PRO A 84 -7.00 -10.19 14.41
C PRO A 84 -6.13 -11.45 14.33
N ARG A 85 -4.82 -11.32 14.52
CA ARG A 85 -3.84 -12.42 14.56
C ARG A 85 -3.86 -13.17 15.91
N ARG A 86 -5.05 -13.61 16.34
CA ARG A 86 -5.21 -14.39 17.57
C ARG A 86 -4.56 -15.77 17.40
N ASN A 87 -3.67 -16.14 18.31
CA ASN A 87 -2.91 -17.40 18.29
C ASN A 87 -1.91 -17.53 17.14
N ASP A 88 -1.61 -16.44 16.44
CA ASP A 88 -0.47 -16.40 15.53
C ASP A 88 0.81 -16.37 16.38
N PRO A 89 1.72 -17.35 16.24
CA PRO A 89 2.94 -17.39 17.04
C PRO A 89 3.90 -16.23 16.74
N ASN A 90 3.74 -15.58 15.58
CA ASN A 90 4.55 -14.44 15.16
C ASN A 90 3.94 -13.09 15.57
N ALA A 91 2.77 -13.08 16.23
CA ALA A 91 2.14 -11.84 16.65
C ALA A 91 3.05 -11.03 17.61
N GLY A 92 3.31 -9.78 17.26
CA GLY A 92 4.19 -8.90 18.04
C GLY A 92 5.69 -9.10 17.78
N ILE A 93 6.05 -9.91 16.78
CA ILE A 93 7.43 -10.15 16.36
C ILE A 93 7.64 -9.53 14.98
N ALA A 94 8.77 -8.84 14.78
CA ALA A 94 9.13 -8.29 13.48
C ALA A 94 9.39 -9.45 12.49
N PRO A 95 8.83 -9.38 11.27
CA PRO A 95 9.08 -10.39 10.26
C PRO A 95 10.54 -10.32 9.81
N VAL A 96 11.12 -11.48 9.57
CA VAL A 96 12.48 -11.57 9.01
C VAL A 96 12.50 -12.61 7.91
N GLU A 97 13.42 -12.41 6.98
CA GLU A 97 13.60 -13.33 5.88
C GLU A 97 14.07 -14.71 6.34
N ARG A 98 13.65 -15.75 5.61
CA ARG A 98 13.88 -17.16 5.96
C ARG A 98 15.37 -17.46 6.20
N ASP A 99 16.24 -16.83 5.43
CA ASP A 99 17.67 -17.11 5.43
C ASP A 99 18.50 -16.09 6.24
N THR A 100 17.86 -15.14 6.92
CA THR A 100 18.59 -13.99 7.48
C THR A 100 19.29 -14.25 8.81
N THR A 101 18.76 -15.08 9.73
CA THR A 101 19.46 -15.46 10.97
C THR A 101 18.90 -16.72 11.62
N THR A 102 19.72 -17.46 12.37
CA THR A 102 19.27 -18.57 13.24
C THR A 102 18.73 -18.12 14.61
N ASP A 103 18.86 -16.83 14.94
CA ASP A 103 18.57 -16.27 16.28
C ASP A 103 17.30 -15.37 16.30
N THR A 104 16.38 -15.59 15.37
CA THR A 104 15.08 -14.90 15.36
C THR A 104 14.02 -15.72 16.11
N PRO A 105 13.17 -15.09 16.94
CA PRO A 105 11.97 -15.74 17.47
C PRO A 105 10.84 -15.82 16.44
N TYR A 106 10.99 -15.22 15.26
CA TYR A 106 10.02 -15.29 14.17
C TYR A 106 10.05 -16.67 13.52
N LEU A 107 8.92 -17.37 13.56
CA LEU A 107 8.79 -18.71 13.02
C LEU A 107 8.56 -18.67 11.51
N SER A 108 9.37 -19.45 10.79
CA SER A 108 9.13 -19.74 9.36
C SER A 108 7.73 -20.32 9.17
N THR A 109 7.04 -19.84 8.14
CA THR A 109 5.75 -20.38 7.73
C THR A 109 5.86 -21.76 7.08
N TRP A 110 7.06 -22.12 6.61
CA TRP A 110 7.37 -23.34 5.89
C TRP A 110 7.95 -24.41 6.82
N GLY A 111 7.38 -25.62 6.74
CA GLY A 111 7.91 -26.85 7.32
C GLY A 111 8.50 -27.78 6.25
N ASP A 112 8.35 -29.09 6.45
CA ASP A 112 8.90 -30.12 5.55
C ASP A 112 8.09 -30.21 4.24
N GLY A 113 8.39 -29.32 3.30
CA GLY A 113 7.84 -29.33 1.93
C GLY A 113 6.50 -28.63 1.75
N ASP A 114 5.87 -28.14 2.81
CA ASP A 114 4.64 -27.34 2.79
C ASP A 114 4.61 -26.40 4.01
N HIS A 115 3.61 -25.51 4.07
CA HIS A 115 3.38 -24.63 5.20
C HIS A 115 3.00 -25.38 6.48
N HIS A 116 3.41 -24.79 7.61
CA HIS A 116 2.80 -24.91 8.93
C HIS A 116 1.27 -25.14 8.89
N ASP A 117 0.71 -26.18 9.53
CA ASP A 117 -0.76 -26.26 9.78
C ASP A 117 -1.30 -25.00 10.46
N TRP A 118 -0.50 -24.39 11.33
CA TRP A 118 -0.83 -23.12 11.98
C TRP A 118 -0.74 -21.94 11.00
N ALA A 119 0.21 -21.95 10.08
CA ALA A 119 0.44 -20.89 9.08
C ALA A 119 -0.62 -20.93 7.97
N ASN A 120 -0.99 -22.13 7.48
CA ASN A 120 -2.02 -22.32 6.46
C ASN A 120 -3.37 -21.68 6.83
N ARG A 121 -3.70 -21.65 8.13
CA ARG A 121 -4.95 -21.03 8.64
C ARG A 121 -4.92 -19.50 8.67
N LEU A 122 -3.73 -18.91 8.51
CA LEU A 122 -3.50 -17.47 8.59
C LEU A 122 -3.40 -16.80 7.22
N GLN A 123 -3.26 -17.58 6.14
CA GLN A 123 -3.22 -17.07 4.78
C GLN A 123 -4.54 -16.40 4.37
N TRP A 124 -4.49 -15.56 3.34
CA TRP A 124 -5.68 -14.97 2.69
C TRP A 124 -6.53 -14.06 3.60
N PHE A 125 -5.89 -13.35 4.53
CA PHE A 125 -6.53 -12.31 5.31
C PHE A 125 -5.68 -11.04 5.33
N ASN A 126 -6.32 -9.86 5.34
CA ASN A 126 -5.65 -8.61 5.70
C ASN A 126 -5.41 -8.57 7.21
N HIS A 127 -4.28 -8.05 7.68
CA HIS A 127 -3.98 -7.99 9.11
C HIS A 127 -2.97 -6.91 9.49
N LEU A 128 -2.86 -6.68 10.80
CA LEU A 128 -1.79 -5.90 11.43
C LEU A 128 -0.83 -6.88 12.12
N GLY A 129 0.45 -6.84 11.77
CA GLY A 129 1.53 -7.62 12.36
C GLY A 129 1.36 -9.13 12.21
N GLY A 130 2.27 -9.90 12.82
CA GLY A 130 2.18 -11.37 12.81
C GLY A 130 2.84 -12.02 11.61
N THR A 131 2.26 -13.13 11.16
CA THR A 131 2.79 -13.93 10.06
C THR A 131 2.49 -13.30 8.70
N ILE A 132 3.55 -13.02 7.94
CA ILE A 132 3.51 -12.46 6.59
C ILE A 132 3.52 -13.57 5.54
N PHE A 133 2.82 -13.35 4.42
CA PHE A 133 2.77 -14.29 3.29
C PHE A 133 3.16 -13.62 1.96
N PRO A 134 4.41 -13.15 1.81
CA PRO A 134 4.85 -12.46 0.60
C PRO A 134 4.97 -13.48 -0.55
N SER A 135 4.66 -13.08 -1.80
CA SER A 135 5.02 -13.89 -2.97
C SER A 135 6.48 -13.70 -3.38
N GLN A 136 7.13 -12.65 -2.88
CA GLN A 136 8.53 -12.31 -3.10
C GLN A 136 9.26 -12.18 -1.74
N TRP A 137 10.19 -11.24 -1.62
CA TRP A 137 10.95 -10.97 -0.40
C TRP A 137 10.14 -10.15 0.61
N ILE A 138 10.44 -10.34 1.89
CA ILE A 138 10.03 -9.51 3.02
C ILE A 138 10.91 -8.25 3.00
N PRO A 139 10.30 -7.05 3.00
CA PRO A 139 11.05 -5.80 3.05
C PRO A 139 11.87 -5.67 4.33
N ASP A 140 13.10 -5.17 4.20
CA ASP A 140 13.93 -4.83 5.35
C ASP A 140 13.32 -3.67 6.15
N GLY A 141 13.38 -3.77 7.48
CA GLY A 141 12.96 -2.69 8.38
C GLY A 141 11.48 -2.69 8.76
N LEU A 142 10.73 -3.74 8.43
CA LEU A 142 9.41 -3.99 9.03
C LEU A 142 9.55 -4.20 10.55
N THR A 143 8.68 -3.54 11.30
CA THR A 143 8.48 -3.70 12.74
C THR A 143 7.34 -4.70 13.00
N PRO A 144 6.96 -5.00 14.25
CA PRO A 144 5.74 -5.76 14.52
C PRO A 144 4.44 -5.05 14.09
N TYR A 145 4.49 -3.78 13.69
CA TYR A 145 3.33 -2.91 13.45
C TYR A 145 3.17 -2.58 11.96
N TYR A 146 3.22 -3.61 11.10
CA TYR A 146 2.96 -3.47 9.67
C TYR A 146 1.57 -3.97 9.28
N LEU A 147 0.97 -3.33 8.28
CA LEU A 147 -0.18 -3.84 7.56
C LEU A 147 0.30 -4.81 6.49
N ASP A 148 -0.31 -6.00 6.44
CA ASP A 148 -0.20 -6.93 5.33
C ASP A 148 -1.57 -7.03 4.68
N LEU A 149 -1.68 -6.50 3.45
CA LEU A 149 -2.95 -6.37 2.74
C LEU A 149 -2.95 -7.19 1.45
N ILE A 150 -3.93 -8.07 1.33
CA ILE A 150 -4.21 -8.84 0.14
C ILE A 150 -5.35 -8.20 -0.66
N GLU A 151 -5.27 -8.31 -1.98
CA GLU A 151 -6.36 -8.08 -2.94
C GLU A 151 -7.31 -6.93 -2.53
N LEU A 152 -6.83 -5.69 -2.66
CA LEU A 152 -7.66 -4.50 -2.47
C LEU A 152 -8.45 -4.22 -3.76
N PRO A 153 -9.79 -4.27 -3.76
CA PRO A 153 -10.59 -3.92 -4.93
C PRO A 153 -10.16 -2.59 -5.57
N GLY A 154 -9.88 -2.67 -6.88
CA GLY A 154 -9.42 -1.55 -7.67
C GLY A 154 -7.90 -1.31 -7.67
N MET A 155 -7.15 -2.09 -6.90
CA MET A 155 -5.70 -2.20 -7.00
C MET A 155 -5.34 -3.62 -7.38
N ASN A 156 -4.61 -3.81 -8.48
CA ASN A 156 -4.13 -5.13 -8.86
C ASN A 156 -2.79 -5.40 -8.14
N ILE A 157 -2.87 -6.16 -7.04
CA ILE A 157 -1.76 -6.54 -6.14
C ILE A 157 -1.03 -7.81 -6.62
N GLY A 158 -1.33 -8.27 -7.85
CA GLY A 158 -0.89 -9.57 -8.34
C GLY A 158 -1.31 -10.68 -7.38
N THR A 159 -0.41 -11.64 -7.16
CA THR A 159 -0.60 -12.77 -6.24
C THR A 159 -0.05 -12.51 -4.82
N GLY A 160 0.44 -11.29 -4.60
CA GLY A 160 1.20 -10.89 -3.41
C GLY A 160 0.39 -10.23 -2.31
N THR A 161 1.13 -9.53 -1.45
CA THR A 161 0.57 -8.65 -0.42
C THR A 161 1.26 -7.29 -0.45
N LEU A 162 0.51 -6.24 -0.09
CA LEU A 162 1.02 -4.90 0.22
C LEU A 162 1.47 -4.87 1.67
N GLN A 163 2.75 -4.51 1.87
CA GLN A 163 3.29 -4.26 3.19
C GLN A 163 3.41 -2.76 3.41
N TYR A 164 2.85 -2.27 4.52
CA TYR A 164 3.07 -0.90 4.98
C TYR A 164 3.28 -0.87 6.49
N ASP A 165 4.47 -0.47 6.91
CA ASP A 165 4.82 -0.34 8.33
C ASP A 165 4.38 1.01 8.91
N LEU A 166 3.63 0.95 10.01
CA LEU A 166 3.05 2.14 10.63
C LEU A 166 4.05 2.91 11.51
N GLU A 167 5.18 2.29 11.89
CA GLU A 167 6.23 2.90 12.70
C GLU A 167 7.42 3.36 11.84
N SER A 168 7.90 2.50 10.95
CA SER A 168 9.10 2.75 10.13
C SER A 168 8.81 3.37 8.77
N ASN A 169 7.54 3.41 8.34
CA ASN A 169 7.12 3.80 6.98
C ASN A 169 7.73 2.95 5.85
N VAL A 170 8.25 1.76 6.16
CA VAL A 170 8.63 0.79 5.14
C VAL A 170 7.39 0.42 4.34
N PHE A 171 7.50 0.44 3.02
CA PHE A 171 6.41 0.19 2.11
C PHE A 171 6.92 -0.64 0.93
N ASP A 172 6.24 -1.74 0.61
CA ASP A 172 6.59 -2.56 -0.55
C ASP A 172 5.42 -3.42 -1.04
N TRP A 173 5.61 -4.02 -2.22
CA TRP A 173 4.71 -5.00 -2.80
C TRP A 173 5.40 -6.29 -3.18
N ALA A 174 5.03 -7.37 -2.50
CA ALA A 174 5.57 -8.69 -2.80
C ALA A 174 4.68 -9.44 -3.79
N CYS A 175 4.47 -8.93 -5.00
CA CYS A 175 3.66 -9.55 -6.06
C CYS A 175 4.50 -10.33 -7.08
N MET A 176 3.96 -11.42 -7.65
CA MET A 176 4.57 -12.12 -8.80
C MET A 176 4.04 -11.60 -10.14
#